data_AF-B9XRP3-F1
#
_entry.id   AF-B9XRP3-F1
#
_cell.length_a   1.000
_cell.length_b   1.000
_cell.length_c   1.000
_cell.angle_alpha   90.00
_cell.angle_beta   90.00
_cell.angle_gamma   90.00
#
_symmetry.space_group_name_H-M   'P 1'
#
loop_
_entity.id
_entity.type
_entity.pdbx_description
1 polymer ?
#
loop_
_entity_poly.entity_id
_entity_poly.type
_entity_poly.pdbx_seq_one_letter_code
_entity_poly.pdbx_strand_id
1 'polypeptide(L)'
;MVTTDWQWWTYIKVGDYVARRGCILEFDYAARWIRYQKVINFPKDGIVDRGVFEGTFDGIWVDPERSFARPQEVIEALDRGVVPSTFAKLEDRDPRDYFRNERTVLASYFPANDASQSNE
;
A
#
# COMPACT_ATOMS: atom_id res chain seq x y z
N MET A 1 16.16 -12.17 -0.60
CA MET A 1 15.04 -12.96 -0.06
C MET A 1 13.85 -12.02 0.03
N VAL A 2 12.78 -12.26 -0.75
CA VAL A 2 11.58 -11.40 -0.72
C VAL A 2 10.69 -11.90 0.40
N THR A 3 10.44 -11.06 1.40
CA THR A 3 9.56 -11.34 2.53
C THR A 3 8.18 -10.75 2.22
N THR A 4 7.14 -11.58 2.33
CA THR A 4 5.73 -11.17 2.17
C THR A 4 5.15 -10.83 3.54
N ASP A 5 4.71 -9.59 3.71
CA ASP A 5 3.97 -9.13 4.88
C ASP A 5 2.49 -8.89 4.50
N TRP A 6 1.59 -8.79 5.48
CA TRP A 6 0.14 -8.62 5.28
C TRP A 6 -0.21 -7.47 4.30
N GLN A 7 0.61 -6.41 4.29
CA GLN A 7 0.43 -5.24 3.43
C GLN A 7 0.49 -5.54 1.93
N TRP A 8 1.12 -6.64 1.50
CA TRP A 8 1.25 -6.99 0.09
C TRP A 8 -0.10 -7.33 -0.55
N TRP A 9 -0.97 -7.92 0.24
CA TRP A 9 -2.26 -8.42 -0.20
C TRP A 9 -3.41 -7.56 0.32
N THR A 10 -3.11 -6.45 1.00
CA THR A 10 -4.10 -5.58 1.64
C THR A 10 -4.23 -4.26 0.90
N TYR A 11 -5.48 -3.84 0.73
CA TYR A 11 -5.92 -2.64 0.02
C TYR A 11 -6.82 -1.85 0.97
N ILE A 12 -6.35 -0.70 1.44
CA ILE A 12 -7.07 0.12 2.43
C ILE A 12 -7.60 1.36 1.70
N LYS A 13 -8.92 1.50 1.64
CA LYS A 13 -9.56 2.64 0.97
C LYS A 13 -9.63 3.84 1.91
N VAL A 14 -9.19 4.99 1.42
CA VAL A 14 -9.21 6.28 2.11
C VAL A 14 -9.75 7.32 1.12
N GLY A 15 -11.06 7.58 1.17
CA GLY A 15 -11.74 8.50 0.25
C GLY A 15 -11.60 8.07 -1.20
N ASP A 16 -10.90 8.88 -2.00
CA ASP A 16 -10.65 8.67 -3.42
C ASP A 16 -9.39 7.82 -3.71
N TYR A 17 -8.73 7.32 -2.67
CA TYR A 17 -7.46 6.63 -2.78
C TYR A 17 -7.51 5.23 -2.19
N VAL A 18 -6.70 4.32 -2.75
CA VAL A 18 -6.50 2.98 -2.18
C VAL A 18 -5.03 2.82 -1.83
N ALA A 19 -4.73 2.87 -0.53
CA ALA A 19 -3.41 2.57 -0.01
C ALA A 19 -3.13 1.07 -0.19
N ARG A 20 -2.00 0.75 -0.82
CA ARG A 20 -1.57 -0.61 -1.15
C ARG A 20 -0.10 -0.79 -0.77
N ARG A 21 0.40 -2.01 -0.88
CA ARG A 21 1.79 -2.42 -0.63
C ARG A 21 2.83 -1.29 -0.75
N GLY A 22 3.65 -1.12 0.28
CA GLY A 22 4.76 -0.15 0.29
C GLY A 22 4.33 1.31 0.43
N CYS A 23 3.04 1.60 0.30
CA CYS A 23 2.46 2.91 0.63
C CYS A 23 1.87 2.94 2.03
N ILE A 24 1.61 1.80 2.68
CA ILE A 24 1.09 1.73 4.05
C ILE A 24 2.27 1.89 5.03
N LEU A 25 2.36 3.02 5.73
CA LEU A 25 3.45 3.30 6.66
C LEU A 25 3.10 2.88 8.08
N GLU A 26 1.93 3.30 8.55
CA GLU A 26 1.42 2.98 9.89
C GLU A 26 -0.08 2.68 9.79
N PHE A 27 -0.57 1.78 10.65
CA PHE A 27 -1.93 1.30 10.58
C PHE A 27 -2.46 0.91 11.97
N ASP A 28 -3.61 1.47 12.33
CA ASP A 28 -4.36 1.15 13.53
C ASP A 28 -5.80 0.81 13.16
N TYR A 29 -6.12 -0.49 13.18
CA TYR A 29 -7.47 -0.98 12.90
C TYR A 29 -8.50 -0.51 13.92
N ALA A 30 -8.17 -0.49 15.21
CA ALA A 30 -9.10 -0.14 16.27
C ALA A 30 -9.47 1.35 16.22
N ALA A 31 -8.50 2.21 15.94
CA ALA A 31 -8.73 3.64 15.72
C ALA A 31 -9.28 3.97 14.31
N ARG A 32 -9.42 2.97 13.43
CA ARG A 32 -9.73 3.13 12.00
C ARG A 32 -8.79 4.09 11.26
N TRP A 33 -7.54 4.16 11.68
CA TRP A 33 -6.56 5.15 11.24
C TRP A 33 -5.44 4.52 10.41
N ILE A 34 -4.93 5.28 9.45
CA ILE A 34 -3.82 4.90 8.60
C ILE A 34 -2.94 6.11 8.26
N ARG A 35 -1.63 5.90 8.23
CA ARG A 35 -0.65 6.79 7.62
C ARG A 35 -0.09 6.15 6.36
N TYR A 36 -0.09 6.87 5.24
CA TYR A 36 0.26 6.32 3.94
C TYR A 36 0.97 7.31 3.00
N GLN A 37 1.71 6.79 2.02
CA GLN A 37 2.25 7.55 0.90
C GLN A 37 1.33 7.51 -0.31
N LYS A 38 1.02 8.67 -0.89
CA LYS A 38 0.28 8.80 -2.16
C LYS A 38 1.16 9.51 -3.18
N VAL A 39 1.18 9.00 -4.40
CA VAL A 39 1.79 9.70 -5.54
C VAL A 39 0.87 10.87 -5.90
N ILE A 40 1.40 12.09 -5.84
CA ILE A 40 0.62 13.31 -6.09
C ILE A 40 0.73 13.69 -7.57
N ASN A 41 1.92 13.60 -8.15
CA ASN A 41 2.16 13.98 -9.53
C ASN A 41 3.27 13.13 -10.18
N PHE A 42 3.10 12.88 -11.49
CA PHE A 42 4.17 12.47 -12.40
C PHE A 42 4.54 13.68 -13.27
N PRO A 43 5.44 14.58 -12.83
CA PRO A 43 5.96 15.61 -13.71
C PRO A 43 6.65 14.98 -14.93
N LYS A 44 6.64 15.72 -16.03
CA LYS A 44 7.20 15.30 -17.34
C LYS A 44 8.67 14.88 -17.28
N ASP A 45 9.39 15.31 -16.25
CA ASP A 45 10.82 15.06 -16.06
C ASP A 45 11.11 13.76 -15.27
N GLY A 46 10.07 12.95 -14.98
CA GLY A 46 10.21 11.62 -14.38
C GLY A 46 10.36 11.60 -12.85
N ILE A 47 10.32 12.76 -12.18
CA ILE A 47 10.45 12.85 -10.72
C ILE A 47 9.09 12.64 -10.05
N VAL A 48 8.82 11.45 -9.50
CA VAL A 48 7.54 11.18 -8.82
C VAL A 48 7.48 11.92 -7.47
N ASP A 49 6.54 12.86 -7.34
CA ASP A 49 6.27 13.50 -6.04
C ASP A 49 5.37 12.61 -5.18
N ARG A 50 5.81 12.33 -3.95
CA ARG A 50 5.13 11.46 -2.99
C ARG A 50 4.87 12.23 -1.70
N GLY A 51 3.60 12.49 -1.42
CA GLY A 51 3.19 13.03 -0.12
C GLY A 51 2.94 11.91 0.89
N VAL A 52 3.19 12.21 2.16
CA VAL A 52 2.74 11.40 3.30
C VAL A 52 1.46 12.01 3.84
N PHE A 53 0.44 11.18 3.99
CA PHE A 53 -0.89 11.55 4.44
C PHE A 53 -1.32 10.67 5.61
N GLU A 54 -2.30 11.14 6.36
CA GLU A 54 -2.96 10.40 7.42
C GLU A 54 -4.47 10.59 7.33
N GLY A 55 -5.23 9.60 7.76
CA GLY A 55 -6.68 9.69 7.73
C GLY A 55 -7.40 8.46 8.24
N THR A 56 -8.73 8.54 8.25
CA THR A 56 -9.61 7.43 8.57
C THR A 56 -9.90 6.61 7.32
N PHE A 57 -9.82 5.28 7.39
CA PHE A 57 -10.14 4.43 6.24
C PHE A 57 -11.62 4.04 6.18
N ASP A 58 -12.13 3.91 4.96
CA ASP A 58 -13.51 3.52 4.65
C ASP A 58 -13.72 2.01 4.76
N GLY A 59 -12.69 1.25 4.39
CA GLY A 59 -12.71 -0.21 4.46
C GLY A 59 -11.38 -0.83 4.08
N ILE A 60 -11.32 -2.15 4.24
CA ILE A 60 -10.14 -2.97 3.99
C ILE A 60 -10.54 -4.09 3.05
N TRP A 61 -9.73 -4.34 2.04
CA TRP A 61 -9.89 -5.43 1.10
C TRP A 61 -8.62 -6.25 1.00
N VAL A 62 -8.79 -7.52 0.70
CA VAL A 62 -7.70 -8.45 0.43
C VAL A 62 -7.86 -9.08 -0.95
N ASP A 63 -6.74 -9.32 -1.60
CA ASP A 63 -6.70 -10.12 -2.81
C ASP A 63 -6.63 -11.61 -2.45
N PRO A 64 -7.70 -12.39 -2.70
CA PRO A 64 -7.71 -13.81 -2.37
C PRO A 64 -6.71 -14.62 -3.21
N GLU A 65 -6.38 -14.18 -4.42
CA GLU A 65 -5.45 -14.87 -5.31
C GLU A 65 -3.99 -14.61 -4.94
N ARG A 66 -3.73 -13.50 -4.22
CA ARG A 66 -2.38 -13.09 -3.79
C ARG A 66 -1.41 -13.07 -4.97
N SER A 67 -1.84 -12.51 -6.10
CA SER A 67 -1.02 -12.47 -7.31
C SER A 67 -0.02 -11.33 -7.27
N PHE A 68 1.26 -11.65 -7.45
CA PHE A 68 2.33 -10.66 -7.64
C PHE A 68 2.23 -9.92 -8.97
N ALA A 69 1.66 -10.56 -9.99
CA ALA A 69 1.49 -10.00 -11.32
C ALA A 69 0.01 -9.68 -11.53
N ARG A 70 -0.33 -8.40 -11.47
CA ARG A 70 -1.70 -7.94 -11.64
C ARG A 70 -1.94 -7.48 -13.07
N PRO A 71 -3.13 -7.76 -13.63
CA PRO A 71 -3.56 -7.14 -14.87
C PRO A 71 -3.47 -5.62 -14.77
N GLN A 72 -3.08 -4.97 -15.87
CA GLN A 72 -2.97 -3.51 -15.99
C GLN A 72 -4.27 -2.81 -15.53
N GLU A 73 -5.42 -3.33 -15.93
CA GLU A 73 -6.76 -2.82 -15.58
C GLU A 73 -7.01 -2.76 -14.06
N VAL A 74 -6.48 -3.74 -13.30
CA VAL A 74 -6.58 -3.77 -11.84
C VAL A 74 -5.71 -2.68 -11.23
N ILE A 75 -4.51 -2.49 -11.77
CA ILE A 75 -3.58 -1.45 -11.31
C ILE A 75 -4.20 -0.07 -11.51
N GLU A 76 -4.75 0.17 -12.71
CA GLU A 76 -5.39 1.42 -13.08
C GLU A 76 -6.69 1.69 -12.29
N ALA A 77 -7.48 0.66 -12.00
CA ALA A 77 -8.66 0.79 -11.14
C ALA A 77 -8.26 1.28 -9.75
N LEU A 78 -7.24 0.65 -9.15
CA LEU A 78 -6.73 1.03 -7.83
C LEU A 78 -6.12 2.43 -7.82
N ASP A 79 -5.46 2.86 -8.90
CA ASP A 79 -4.93 4.23 -9.04
C ASP A 79 -6.04 5.28 -9.11
N ARG A 80 -7.23 4.91 -9.60
CA ARG A 80 -8.45 5.73 -9.54
C ARG A 80 -9.24 5.58 -8.23
N GLY A 81 -8.69 4.88 -7.23
CA GLY A 81 -9.35 4.62 -5.95
C GLY A 81 -10.49 3.61 -6.01
N VAL A 82 -10.60 2.83 -7.09
CA VAL A 82 -11.63 1.81 -7.27
C VAL A 82 -11.04 0.45 -6.86
N VAL A 83 -11.67 -0.20 -5.89
CA VAL A 83 -11.30 -1.55 -5.49
C VAL A 83 -11.98 -2.55 -6.43
N PRO A 84 -11.24 -3.44 -7.10
CA PRO A 84 -11.83 -4.47 -7.96
C PRO A 84 -12.82 -5.36 -7.21
N SER A 85 -13.89 -5.79 -7.88
CA SER A 85 -14.91 -6.68 -7.32
C SER A 85 -14.40 -8.08 -6.99
N THR A 86 -13.27 -8.47 -7.59
CA THR A 86 -12.59 -9.74 -7.30
C THR A 86 -11.94 -9.75 -5.91
N PHE A 87 -11.79 -8.60 -5.25
CA PHE A 87 -11.17 -8.54 -3.93
C PHE A 87 -12.20 -8.74 -2.84
N ALA A 88 -11.83 -9.49 -1.81
CA ALA A 88 -12.68 -9.76 -0.68
C ALA A 88 -12.57 -8.62 0.34
N LYS A 89 -13.72 -8.04 0.72
CA LYS A 89 -13.77 -7.05 1.80
C LYS A 89 -13.60 -7.73 3.15
N LEU A 90 -12.78 -7.16 4.02
CA LEU A 90 -12.70 -7.53 5.43
C LEU A 90 -13.67 -6.62 6.22
N GLU A 91 -14.76 -7.19 6.72
CA GLU A 91 -15.81 -6.40 7.40
C GLU A 91 -15.42 -6.08 8.85
N ASP A 92 -15.02 -7.09 9.63
CA ASP A 92 -14.75 -6.93 11.07
C ASP A 92 -13.47 -7.68 11.50
N ARG A 93 -12.40 -7.55 10.71
CA ARG A 93 -11.13 -8.22 11.01
C ARG A 93 -9.93 -7.36 10.67
N ASP A 94 -9.00 -7.29 11.60
CA ASP A 94 -7.67 -6.74 11.35
C ASP A 94 -6.96 -7.58 10.29
N PRO A 95 -6.45 -6.98 9.19
CA PRO A 95 -5.71 -7.73 8.18
C PRO A 95 -4.53 -8.51 8.79
N ARG A 96 -3.87 -7.99 9.83
CA ARG A 96 -2.77 -8.69 10.52
C ARG A 96 -3.24 -10.00 11.14
N ASP A 97 -4.43 -10.02 11.72
CA ASP A 97 -5.05 -11.24 12.26
C ASP A 97 -5.57 -12.16 11.14
N TYR A 98 -6.02 -11.60 10.01
CA TYR A 98 -6.36 -12.41 8.84
C TYR A 98 -5.13 -13.15 8.27
N PHE A 99 -3.97 -12.51 8.27
CA PHE A 99 -2.70 -13.06 7.76
C PHE A 99 -1.78 -13.63 8.86
N ARG A 100 -2.28 -13.89 10.09
CA ARG A 100 -1.53 -14.19 11.34
C ARG A 100 -0.37 -15.21 11.27
N ASN A 101 -0.29 -16.01 10.20
CA ASN A 101 0.76 -17.02 9.98
C ASN A 101 1.83 -16.57 8.96
N GLU A 102 1.70 -15.39 8.37
CA GLU A 102 2.68 -14.79 7.46
C GLU A 102 3.62 -13.92 8.29
N ARG A 103 4.83 -14.44 8.57
CA ARG A 103 5.83 -13.76 9.40
C ARG A 103 6.12 -12.36 8.87
N THR A 104 5.68 -11.36 9.64
CA THR A 104 5.94 -9.93 9.49
C THR A 104 7.44 -9.64 9.50
N VAL A 105 7.93 -8.87 8.52
CA VAL A 105 9.26 -8.25 8.55
C VAL A 105 9.07 -6.76 8.36
N LEU A 106 9.59 -5.95 9.29
CA LEU A 106 9.57 -4.50 9.21
C LEU A 106 10.17 -4.04 7.88
N ALA A 107 9.42 -3.21 7.16
CA ALA A 107 9.77 -2.66 5.87
C ALA A 107 11.20 -2.08 5.89
N SER A 108 12.09 -2.63 5.06
CA SER A 108 13.25 -1.88 4.62
C SER A 108 12.77 -0.95 3.51
N TYR A 109 12.71 0.34 3.83
CA TYR A 109 12.73 1.42 2.84
C TYR A 109 13.76 1.08 1.76
N PHE A 110 13.44 1.40 0.51
CA PHE A 110 14.47 1.59 -0.52
C PHE A 110 15.59 2.42 0.12
N PRO A 111 16.87 1.99 0.07
CA PRO A 111 17.93 2.92 0.41
C PRO A 111 17.72 4.14 -0.47
N ALA A 112 17.65 5.31 0.16
CA ALA A 112 17.90 6.55 -0.54
C ALA A 112 19.17 6.31 -1.33
N ASN A 113 19.10 6.44 -2.65
CA ASN A 113 20.30 6.56 -3.43
C ASN A 113 20.82 7.98 -3.14
N ASP A 114 21.34 8.14 -1.92
CA ASP A 114 22.19 9.23 -1.52
C ASP A 114 23.55 8.92 -2.15
N ALA A 115 23.61 9.12 -3.47
CA ALA A 115 24.87 9.27 -4.17
C ALA A 115 25.27 10.76 -4.12
N SER A 116 25.24 11.34 -2.92
CA SER A 116 26.10 12.45 -2.54
C SER A 116 27.48 11.87 -2.19
N GLN A 117 28.24 11.52 -3.22
CA GLN A 117 29.70 11.54 -3.19
C GLN A 117 30.09 12.32 -4.45
N SER A 118 30.33 13.64 -4.37
CA SER A 118 31.59 14.19 -3.88
C SER A 118 32.75 13.24 -4.15
N ASN A 119 33.32 13.33 -5.34
CA ASN A 119 34.76 13.29 -5.52
C ASN A 119 35.12 14.26 -6.65
N GLU A 120 36.22 14.94 -6.38
CA GLU A 120 36.86 16.05 -7.12
C GLU A 120 37.12 15.76 -8.61
#